data_AF-A0A4Q9HXU3-F1
#
_entry.id   AF-A0A4Q9HXU3-F1
#
_cell.length_a   1.000
_cell.length_b   1.000
_cell.length_c   1.000
_cell.angle_alpha   90.00
_cell.angle_beta   90.00
_cell.angle_gamma   90.00
#
_symmetry.space_group_name_H-M   'P 1'
#
loop_
_entity.id
_entity.type
_entity.pdbx_description
1 polymer ?
#
loop_
_entity_poly.entity_id
_entity_poly.type
_entity_poly.pdbx_seq_one_letter_code
_entity_poly.pdbx_strand_id
1 'polypeptide(L)'
;MPWVRLDDRFPSHRKVALLSDKAFRLHVSALCWASENLTEGHISDRELKVISRIRGPKTAAAELVDARLWERTPDGYLIHDYLEYNPDRARVQADRSANAARQQAFRDRKKAEKEAARNAPRNGVTPDAKNGPDDTNATAKRRDGDTNTEESTPEKNGQPQVKPIRNAVSSATPSRPVLPSPSEKEKEEGQPATHAGANGITFIGDRPQIPAASQPLVAALQAANLHVGWDFRPDEWLLIEALIRRCGIPALVASATASWQGARSQPRSGRYFLPAWRALPDAAATPAGLPAAIGGGSVVPFGPTHRPSTTDSRVQQAIDAGRRLQALADAQEHQ
;
A
#
# COMPACT_ATOMS: atom_id res chain seq x y z
N MET A 1 8.70 13.36 -10.94
CA MET A 1 8.19 14.21 -9.85
C MET A 1 9.11 14.04 -8.66
N PRO A 2 9.76 15.11 -8.17
CA PRO A 2 10.56 15.03 -6.95
C PRO A 2 9.63 14.85 -5.75
N TRP A 3 10.04 14.01 -4.81
CA TRP A 3 9.37 13.81 -3.53
C TRP A 3 10.31 14.33 -2.45
N VAL A 4 9.76 15.08 -1.49
CA VAL A 4 10.50 15.47 -0.29
C VAL A 4 10.63 14.25 0.61
N ARG A 5 11.83 14.04 1.17
CA ARG A 5 12.05 13.02 2.20
C ARG A 5 11.89 13.67 3.57
N LEU A 6 10.99 13.11 4.37
CA LEU A 6 10.74 13.48 5.76
C LEU A 6 10.93 12.23 6.62
N ASP A 7 11.56 12.39 7.78
CA ASP A 7 11.70 11.31 8.76
C ASP A 7 10.35 10.97 9.41
N ASP A 8 10.11 9.70 9.74
CA ASP A 8 8.86 9.26 10.33
C ASP A 8 8.62 9.85 11.74
N ARG A 9 9.70 10.22 12.45
CA ARG A 9 9.65 10.90 13.77
C ARG A 9 9.54 12.41 13.65
N PHE A 10 9.44 12.96 12.44
CA PHE A 10 9.40 14.39 12.21
C PHE A 10 8.31 15.12 13.02
N PRO A 11 7.04 14.64 13.09
CA PRO A 11 6.00 15.34 13.85
C PRO A 11 6.23 15.32 15.37
N SER A 12 6.94 14.30 15.89
CA SER A 12 7.22 14.14 17.32
C SER A 12 8.55 14.76 17.76
N HIS A 13 9.39 15.20 16.82
CA HIS A 13 10.65 15.85 17.14
C HIS A 13 10.42 17.16 17.90
N ARG A 14 11.13 17.38 19.02
CA ARG A 14 10.89 18.50 19.95
C ARG A 14 10.84 19.88 19.27
N LYS A 15 11.70 20.12 18.27
CA LYS A 15 11.71 21.38 17.50
C LYS A 15 10.44 21.59 16.66
N VAL A 16 9.78 20.50 16.24
CA VAL A 16 8.61 20.51 15.35
C VAL A 16 7.31 20.43 16.15
N ALA A 17 7.27 19.55 17.16
CA ALA A 17 6.10 19.33 18.02
C ALA A 17 5.69 20.58 18.82
N LEU A 18 6.62 21.50 19.06
CA LEU A 18 6.38 22.75 19.78
C LEU A 18 6.02 23.94 18.87
N LEU A 19 5.96 23.72 17.55
CA LEU A 19 5.58 24.77 16.60
C LEU A 19 4.07 25.02 16.63
N SER A 20 3.70 26.25 16.29
CA SER A 20 2.35 26.60 15.92
C SER A 20 1.94 25.91 14.61
N ASP A 21 0.64 25.66 14.45
CA ASP A 21 0.07 25.07 13.23
C ASP A 21 0.48 25.85 11.97
N LYS A 22 0.65 27.17 12.09
CA LYS A 22 1.06 28.04 10.97
C LYS A 22 2.53 27.82 10.61
N ALA A 23 3.42 27.78 11.59
CA ALA A 23 4.84 27.51 11.38
C ALA A 23 5.06 26.11 10.82
N PHE A 24 4.38 25.09 11.38
CA PHE A 24 4.42 23.73 10.87
C PHE A 24 3.98 23.65 9.40
N ARG A 25 2.83 24.26 9.06
CA ARG A 25 2.33 24.30 7.68
C ARG A 25 3.30 25.03 6.74
N LEU A 26 3.83 26.18 7.15
CA LEU A 26 4.82 26.91 6.36
C LEU A 26 6.06 26.06 6.09
N HIS A 27 6.56 25.35 7.11
CA HIS A 27 7.75 24.52 7.01
C HIS A 27 7.57 23.36 6.03
N VAL A 28 6.46 22.61 6.12
CA VAL A 28 6.17 21.52 5.17
C VAL A 28 5.95 22.05 3.76
N SER A 29 5.20 23.15 3.60
CA SER A 29 5.00 23.77 2.27
C SER A 29 6.32 24.24 1.66
N ALA A 30 7.22 24.80 2.47
CA ALA A 30 8.54 25.26 2.05
C ALA A 30 9.45 24.11 1.59
N LEU A 31 9.45 22.97 2.28
CA LEU A 31 10.20 21.78 1.86
C LEU A 31 9.75 21.30 0.48
N CYS A 32 8.42 21.23 0.27
CA CYS A 32 7.83 20.86 -1.02
C CYS A 32 8.20 21.84 -2.12
N TRP A 33 8.07 23.14 -1.84
CA TRP A 33 8.40 24.20 -2.78
C TRP A 33 9.89 24.18 -3.18
N ALA A 34 10.79 23.99 -2.22
CA ALA A 34 12.24 23.91 -2.48
C ALA A 34 12.60 22.69 -3.34
N SER A 35 11.92 21.56 -3.15
CA SER A 35 12.12 20.34 -3.93
C SER A 35 11.59 20.46 -5.36
N GLU A 36 10.46 21.15 -5.54
CA GLU A 36 9.89 21.44 -6.85
C GLU A 36 10.80 22.38 -7.67
N ASN A 37 11.30 23.44 -7.03
CA ASN A 37 12.08 24.50 -7.67
C ASN A 37 13.59 24.24 -7.66
N LEU A 38 14.05 23.16 -7.02
CA LEU A 38 15.46 22.78 -6.87
C LEU A 38 16.31 23.93 -6.29
N THR A 39 15.80 24.56 -5.23
CA THR A 39 16.46 25.69 -4.56
C THR A 39 17.33 25.26 -3.38
N GLU A 40 17.51 23.96 -3.18
CA GLU A 40 18.40 23.41 -2.14
C GLU A 40 18.05 23.90 -0.72
N GLY A 41 16.77 24.20 -0.50
CA GLY A 41 16.27 24.72 0.79
C GLY A 41 16.33 26.24 0.92
N HIS A 42 16.81 26.97 -0.09
CA HIS A 42 16.78 28.44 -0.11
C HIS A 42 15.39 28.96 -0.49
N ILE A 43 14.92 29.99 0.23
CA ILE A 43 13.62 30.63 0.07
C ILE A 43 13.84 32.13 0.09
N SER A 44 13.50 32.84 -1.00
CA SER A 44 13.58 34.30 -1.00
C SER A 44 12.43 34.95 -0.21
N ASP A 45 12.64 36.18 0.25
CA ASP A 45 11.59 36.98 0.90
C ASP A 45 10.35 37.21 0.00
N ARG A 46 10.54 37.19 -1.32
CA ARG A 46 9.45 37.32 -2.29
C ARG A 46 8.60 36.05 -2.35
N GLU A 47 9.24 34.88 -2.32
CA GLU A 47 8.60 33.57 -2.42
C GLU A 47 7.88 33.18 -1.13
N LEU A 48 8.34 33.67 0.02
CA LEU A 48 7.74 33.38 1.32
C LEU A 48 6.22 33.63 1.36
N LYS A 49 5.74 34.65 0.65
CA LYS A 49 4.30 34.99 0.57
C LYS A 49 3.49 34.01 -0.29
N VAL A 50 4.14 33.30 -1.19
CA VAL A 50 3.53 32.41 -2.19
C VAL A 50 3.54 30.96 -1.70
N ILE A 51 4.59 30.56 -0.98
CA ILE A 51 4.84 29.17 -0.53
C ILE A 51 3.69 28.61 0.29
N SER A 52 3.22 29.35 1.29
CA SER A 52 2.06 28.94 2.08
C SER A 52 1.04 30.07 2.10
N ARG A 53 -0.20 29.74 1.70
CA ARG A 53 -1.35 30.65 1.72
C ARG A 53 -1.83 30.87 3.17
N ILE A 54 -0.93 31.33 4.03
CA ILE A 54 -1.19 31.60 5.46
C ILE A 54 -1.17 33.10 5.72
N ARG A 55 -1.89 33.51 6.76
CA ARG A 55 -1.83 34.88 7.26
C ARG A 55 -0.57 35.07 8.11
N GLY A 56 0.22 36.07 7.76
CA GLY A 56 1.45 36.42 8.50
C GLY A 56 2.59 35.44 8.29
N PRO A 57 3.05 35.18 7.05
CA PRO A 57 4.12 34.22 6.80
C PRO A 57 5.46 34.64 7.44
N LYS A 58 5.69 35.95 7.64
CA LYS A 58 6.90 36.47 8.30
C LYS A 58 6.97 36.09 9.79
N THR A 59 5.84 36.09 10.50
CA THR A 59 5.83 35.71 11.94
C THR A 59 6.03 34.22 12.10
N ALA A 60 5.43 33.41 11.22
CA ALA A 60 5.67 31.98 11.17
C ALA A 60 7.14 31.66 10.80
N ALA A 61 7.75 32.42 9.88
CA ALA A 61 9.16 32.26 9.54
C ALA A 61 10.08 32.64 10.70
N ALA A 62 9.76 33.70 11.46
CA ALA A 62 10.51 34.07 12.66
C ALA A 62 10.49 32.93 13.69
N GLU A 63 9.32 32.31 13.92
CA GLU A 63 9.19 31.15 14.82
C GLU A 63 10.06 29.95 14.37
N LEU A 64 10.15 29.70 13.06
CA LEU A 64 11.01 28.64 12.50
C LEU A 64 12.51 28.95 12.66
N VAL A 65 12.88 30.22 12.59
CA VAL A 65 14.26 30.69 12.88
C VAL A 65 14.57 30.52 14.37
N ASP A 66 13.66 30.92 15.25
CA ASP A 66 13.79 30.76 16.70
C ASP A 66 13.92 29.27 17.10
N ALA A 67 13.16 28.39 16.44
CA ALA A 67 13.24 26.94 16.61
C ALA A 67 14.50 26.29 16.01
N ARG A 68 15.38 27.06 15.36
CA ARG A 68 16.59 26.58 14.68
C ARG A 68 16.28 25.49 13.65
N LEU A 69 15.15 25.66 12.96
CA LEU A 69 14.78 24.88 11.77
C LEU A 69 15.14 25.65 10.50
N TRP A 70 15.05 26.97 10.55
CA TRP A 70 15.46 27.87 9.47
C TRP A 70 16.59 28.80 9.92
N GLU A 71 17.34 29.30 8.95
CA GLU A 71 18.34 30.35 9.11
C GLU A 71 17.93 31.58 8.30
N ARG A 72 18.14 32.77 8.85
CA ARG A 72 17.91 34.03 8.13
C ARG A 72 19.10 34.32 7.23
N THR A 73 18.86 34.48 5.93
CA THR A 73 19.87 34.93 4.96
C THR A 73 19.60 36.40 4.57
N PRO A 74 20.56 37.10 3.93
CA PRO A 74 20.33 38.47 3.46
C PRO A 74 19.12 38.60 2.54
N ASP A 75 18.87 37.59 1.71
CA ASP A 75 17.85 37.60 0.66
C ASP A 75 16.58 36.78 1.02
N GLY A 76 16.54 36.19 2.21
CA GLY A 76 15.41 35.37 2.65
C GLY A 76 15.74 34.41 3.79
N TYR A 77 15.56 33.12 3.54
CA TYR A 77 15.71 32.04 4.53
C TYR A 77 16.34 30.81 3.91
N LEU A 78 17.03 30.02 4.73
CA LEU A 78 17.56 28.71 4.39
C LEU A 78 16.98 27.67 5.35
N ILE A 79 16.49 26.55 4.82
CA ILE A 79 16.06 25.41 5.64
C ILE A 79 17.29 24.63 6.12
N HIS A 80 17.44 24.44 7.44
CA HIS A 80 18.52 23.62 7.98
C HIS A 80 18.40 22.16 7.54
N ASP A 81 19.56 21.51 7.37
CA ASP A 81 19.72 20.08 7.07
C ASP A 81 18.97 19.60 5.82
N TYR A 82 18.59 20.52 4.92
CA TYR A 82 17.82 20.17 3.72
C TYR A 82 18.55 19.14 2.86
N LEU A 83 19.85 19.36 2.61
CA LEU A 83 20.69 18.50 1.77
C LEU A 83 21.15 17.21 2.46
N GLU A 84 20.96 17.08 3.77
CA GLU A 84 21.23 15.82 4.48
C GLU A 84 20.22 14.74 4.06
N TYR A 85 18.96 15.12 3.92
CA TYR A 85 17.86 14.20 3.60
C TYR A 85 17.43 14.28 2.12
N ASN A 86 17.53 15.45 1.49
CA ASN A 86 17.08 15.69 0.12
C ASN A 86 18.26 15.79 -0.84
N PRO A 87 18.13 15.30 -2.09
CA PRO A 87 19.18 15.41 -3.08
C PRO A 87 19.41 16.86 -3.50
N ASP A 88 20.66 17.21 -3.80
CA ASP A 88 21.03 18.49 -4.39
C ASP A 88 20.52 18.65 -5.84
N ARG A 89 20.59 19.86 -6.39
CA ARG A 89 20.09 20.14 -7.74
C ARG A 89 20.83 19.34 -8.81
N ALA A 90 22.14 19.17 -8.65
CA ALA A 90 22.99 18.46 -9.59
C ALA A 90 22.60 16.98 -9.70
N ARG A 91 22.40 16.31 -8.56
CA ARG A 91 21.98 14.91 -8.49
C ARG A 91 20.57 14.72 -9.04
N VAL A 92 19.63 15.61 -8.73
CA VAL A 92 18.28 15.53 -9.30
C VAL A 92 18.32 15.64 -10.82
N GLN A 93 19.13 16.56 -11.36
CA GLN A 93 19.25 16.72 -12.81
C GLN A 93 19.96 15.52 -13.47
N ALA A 94 20.99 14.98 -12.83
CA ALA A 94 21.67 13.77 -13.27
C ALA A 94 20.70 12.58 -13.31
N ASP A 95 19.93 12.37 -12.24
CA ASP A 95 18.93 11.30 -12.17
C ASP A 95 17.83 11.46 -13.23
N ARG A 96 17.38 12.69 -13.50
CA ARG A 96 16.43 12.99 -14.58
C ARG A 96 17.00 12.63 -15.95
N SER A 97 18.24 13.03 -16.23
CA SER A 97 18.91 12.75 -17.50
C SER A 97 19.16 11.25 -17.72
N ALA A 98 19.60 10.54 -16.67
CA ALA A 98 19.83 9.10 -16.72
C ALA A 98 18.52 8.33 -16.94
N ASN A 99 17.43 8.74 -16.28
CA ASN A 99 16.13 8.13 -16.47
C ASN A 99 15.56 8.41 -17.88
N ALA A 100 15.74 9.63 -18.41
CA ALA A 100 15.36 9.95 -19.79
C ALA A 100 16.13 9.09 -20.80
N ALA A 101 17.45 8.96 -20.63
CA ALA A 101 18.28 8.12 -21.49
C ALA A 101 17.87 6.64 -21.45
N ARG A 102 17.60 6.09 -20.25
CA ARG A 102 17.09 4.71 -20.09
C ARG A 102 15.74 4.50 -20.80
N GLN A 103 14.82 5.44 -20.66
CA GLN A 103 13.52 5.38 -21.32
C GLN A 103 13.65 5.46 -22.84
N GLN A 104 14.54 6.33 -23.34
CA GLN A 104 14.81 6.45 -24.76
C GLN A 104 15.40 5.15 -25.33
N ALA A 105 16.43 4.59 -24.70
CA ALA A 105 17.03 3.32 -25.10
C ALA A 105 16.01 2.16 -25.11
N PHE A 106 15.10 2.12 -24.14
CA PHE A 106 14.02 1.13 -24.11
C PHE A 106 13.07 1.29 -25.31
N ARG A 107 12.68 2.54 -25.64
CA ARG A 107 11.80 2.85 -26.77
C ARG A 107 12.47 2.50 -28.10
N ASP A 108 13.74 2.83 -28.26
CA ASP A 108 14.51 2.54 -29.47
C ASP A 108 14.67 1.03 -29.68
N ARG A 109 14.95 0.28 -28.61
CA ARG A 109 14.97 -1.20 -28.67
C ARG A 109 13.62 -1.77 -29.10
N LYS A 110 12.52 -1.27 -28.52
CA LYS A 110 11.17 -1.74 -28.89
C LYS A 110 10.77 -1.35 -30.31
N LYS A 111 11.24 -0.20 -30.80
CA LYS A 111 11.06 0.22 -32.19
C LYS A 111 11.84 -0.70 -33.13
N ALA A 112 13.11 -0.98 -32.83
CA ALA A 112 13.95 -1.88 -33.62
C ALA A 112 13.38 -3.31 -33.66
N GLU A 113 12.90 -3.85 -32.53
CA GLU A 113 12.24 -5.17 -32.45
C GLU A 113 10.99 -5.22 -33.37
N LYS A 114 10.19 -4.16 -33.37
CA LYS A 114 9.00 -4.06 -34.21
C LYS A 114 9.34 -3.89 -35.70
N GLU A 115 10.40 -3.17 -36.02
CA GLU A 115 10.90 -3.03 -37.40
C GLU A 115 11.49 -4.35 -37.91
N ALA A 116 12.25 -5.06 -37.09
CA ALA A 116 12.75 -6.40 -37.41
C ALA A 116 11.61 -7.40 -37.65
N ALA A 117 10.57 -7.38 -36.81
CA ALA A 117 9.38 -8.22 -37.01
C ALA A 117 8.59 -7.88 -38.29
N ARG A 118 8.64 -6.63 -38.76
CA ARG A 118 8.03 -6.20 -40.03
C ARG A 118 8.85 -6.61 -41.25
N ASN A 119 10.17 -6.58 -41.13
CA ASN A 119 11.11 -6.87 -42.23
C ASN A 119 11.52 -8.34 -42.30
N ALA A 120 11.10 -9.18 -41.35
CA ALA A 120 11.35 -10.62 -41.39
C ALA A 120 10.71 -11.25 -42.64
N PRO A 121 11.46 -12.05 -43.43
CA PRO A 121 10.90 -12.72 -44.60
C PRO A 121 9.78 -13.66 -44.14
N ARG A 122 8.56 -13.43 -44.63
CA ARG A 122 7.47 -14.39 -44.50
C ARG A 122 7.83 -15.57 -45.38
N ASN A 123 8.42 -16.62 -44.80
CA ASN A 123 8.46 -17.91 -45.46
C ASN A 123 7.02 -18.36 -45.69
N GLY A 124 6.58 -18.27 -46.94
CA GLY A 124 5.28 -18.73 -47.40
C GLY A 124 5.21 -20.24 -47.27
N VAL A 125 4.78 -20.72 -46.12
CA VAL A 125 4.17 -22.03 -45.97
C VAL A 125 2.72 -21.78 -45.61
N THR A 126 1.88 -21.81 -46.63
CA THR A 126 0.42 -21.88 -46.49
C THR A 126 0.09 -23.28 -45.95
N PRO A 127 -0.51 -23.45 -44.76
CA PRO A 127 -1.23 -24.67 -44.48
C PRO A 127 -2.60 -24.52 -45.14
N ASP A 128 -2.80 -25.31 -46.19
CA ASP A 128 -4.10 -25.52 -46.81
C ASP A 128 -5.02 -26.21 -45.78
N ALA A 129 -5.99 -25.47 -45.23
CA ALA A 129 -7.05 -26.04 -44.40
C ALA A 129 -8.30 -25.14 -44.38
N LYS A 130 -9.15 -25.40 -45.39
CA LYS A 130 -10.62 -25.43 -45.38
C LYS A 130 -11.42 -24.21 -44.88
N ASN A 131 -12.20 -23.69 -45.84
CA ASN A 131 -13.35 -22.81 -45.68
C ASN A 131 -14.34 -23.26 -44.59
N GLY A 132 -14.71 -22.31 -43.73
CA GLY A 132 -15.97 -22.27 -42.98
C GLY A 132 -16.31 -20.80 -42.72
N PRO A 133 -17.51 -20.30 -43.07
CA PRO A 133 -17.85 -18.89 -42.94
C PRO A 133 -18.39 -18.61 -41.53
N ASP A 134 -17.87 -17.60 -40.83
CA ASP A 134 -18.70 -16.63 -40.10
C ASP A 134 -17.87 -15.47 -39.53
N ASP A 135 -18.13 -14.28 -40.08
CA ASP A 135 -18.51 -13.04 -39.37
C ASP A 135 -17.83 -12.67 -38.04
N THR A 136 -16.95 -11.66 -38.06
CA THR A 136 -17.32 -10.26 -37.77
C THR A 136 -16.09 -9.38 -37.47
N ASN A 137 -16.20 -8.12 -37.92
CA ASN A 137 -15.40 -6.94 -37.51
C ASN A 137 -13.98 -6.76 -38.08
N ALA A 138 -13.94 -6.46 -39.39
CA ALA A 138 -12.90 -5.64 -39.98
C ALA A 138 -13.51 -4.36 -40.59
N THR A 139 -13.69 -3.31 -39.78
CA THR A 139 -13.86 -1.94 -40.29
C THR A 139 -13.10 -0.95 -39.41
N ALA A 140 -11.85 -0.70 -39.76
CA ALA A 140 -11.17 0.55 -39.41
C ALA A 140 -9.96 0.79 -40.31
N LYS A 141 -10.20 1.19 -41.56
CA LYS A 141 -9.20 1.94 -42.33
C LYS A 141 -9.76 3.33 -42.67
N ARG A 142 -9.21 4.31 -41.95
CA ARG A 142 -8.87 5.69 -42.32
C ARG A 142 -9.70 6.39 -43.41
N ARG A 143 -10.18 7.60 -43.08
CA ARG A 143 -10.08 8.77 -43.96
C ARG A 143 -9.65 10.00 -43.17
N ASP A 144 -8.69 10.69 -43.76
CA ASP A 144 -8.32 12.07 -43.50
C ASP A 144 -9.40 13.02 -44.06
N GLY A 145 -9.47 14.25 -43.55
CA GLY A 145 -10.23 15.34 -44.18
C GLY A 145 -10.73 16.41 -43.21
N ASP A 146 -10.00 17.52 -43.12
CA ASP A 146 -10.42 18.82 -42.58
C ASP A 146 -11.74 19.33 -43.19
N THR A 147 -12.56 20.05 -42.41
CA THR A 147 -12.95 21.49 -42.60
C THR A 147 -14.27 21.86 -41.89
N ASN A 148 -14.17 22.89 -41.04
CA ASN A 148 -15.05 24.04 -40.77
C ASN A 148 -16.60 23.93 -40.61
N THR A 149 -17.03 24.45 -39.45
CA THR A 149 -17.98 25.57 -39.21
C THR A 149 -19.40 25.51 -39.81
N GLU A 150 -20.44 25.46 -38.97
CA GLU A 150 -21.32 26.61 -38.62
C GLU A 150 -22.53 26.19 -37.74
N GLU A 151 -23.08 27.19 -37.06
CA GLU A 151 -24.14 27.20 -36.05
C GLU A 151 -25.46 26.54 -36.44
N SER A 152 -26.19 26.01 -35.44
CA SER A 152 -27.56 26.46 -35.10
C SER A 152 -28.20 25.59 -33.99
N THR A 153 -28.46 26.20 -32.83
CA THR A 153 -29.51 25.83 -31.86
C THR A 153 -30.89 26.36 -32.35
N PRO A 154 -32.09 25.95 -31.85
CA PRO A 154 -32.37 25.67 -30.42
C PRO A 154 -33.51 24.64 -30.06
N GLU A 155 -33.61 24.34 -28.75
CA GLU A 155 -34.79 23.88 -27.94
C GLU A 155 -35.44 22.50 -28.26
N LYS A 156 -35.98 21.67 -27.35
CA LYS A 156 -36.26 21.71 -25.90
C LYS A 156 -36.55 20.28 -25.39
N ASN A 157 -36.12 20.02 -24.16
CA ASN A 157 -36.79 19.27 -23.08
C ASN A 157 -36.94 17.71 -23.11
N GLY A 158 -36.45 17.04 -22.05
CA GLY A 158 -36.90 15.68 -21.69
C GLY A 158 -35.91 14.75 -20.95
N GLN A 159 -35.74 14.96 -19.64
CA GLN A 159 -35.27 14.02 -18.59
C GLN A 159 -33.78 13.59 -18.49
N PRO A 160 -33.18 13.60 -17.27
CA PRO A 160 -31.80 13.18 -17.04
C PRO A 160 -31.71 11.66 -16.76
N GLN A 161 -31.17 10.89 -17.72
CA GLN A 161 -30.59 9.58 -17.44
C GLN A 161 -29.07 9.69 -17.38
N VAL A 162 -28.50 9.90 -16.19
CA VAL A 162 -27.05 9.83 -15.98
C VAL A 162 -26.66 8.39 -15.66
N LYS A 163 -26.09 7.71 -16.66
CA LYS A 163 -25.28 6.51 -16.46
C LYS A 163 -23.91 6.92 -15.89
N PRO A 164 -23.39 6.27 -14.83
CA PRO A 164 -22.06 6.59 -14.32
C PRO A 164 -20.98 6.06 -15.28
N ILE A 165 -20.28 6.96 -15.97
CA ILE A 165 -19.04 6.65 -16.66
C ILE A 165 -17.94 6.47 -15.59
N ARG A 166 -17.53 5.21 -15.38
CA ARG A 166 -16.30 4.87 -14.67
C ARG A 166 -15.10 5.21 -15.55
N ASN A 167 -14.39 6.28 -15.22
CA ASN A 167 -13.00 6.45 -15.65
C ASN A 167 -12.12 5.47 -14.86
N ALA A 168 -11.81 4.32 -15.47
CA ALA A 168 -10.74 3.46 -15.03
C ALA A 168 -9.39 4.10 -15.47
N VAL A 169 -8.71 4.78 -14.56
CA VAL A 169 -7.28 5.08 -14.71
C VAL A 169 -6.51 3.83 -14.29
N SER A 170 -5.78 3.26 -15.24
CA SER A 170 -4.86 2.15 -15.04
C SER A 170 -3.71 2.59 -14.13
N SER A 171 -3.67 2.03 -12.92
CA SER A 171 -2.56 2.18 -11.96
C SER A 171 -1.40 1.28 -12.38
N ALA A 172 -0.63 1.71 -13.37
CA ALA A 172 0.71 1.19 -13.59
C ALA A 172 1.68 1.89 -12.63
N THR A 173 1.94 1.25 -11.49
CA THR A 173 3.02 1.63 -10.58
C THR A 173 4.37 1.48 -11.30
N PRO A 174 5.20 2.53 -11.45
CA PRO A 174 6.54 2.38 -12.01
C PRO A 174 7.45 1.64 -11.01
N SER A 175 8.10 0.58 -11.49
CA SER A 175 9.10 -0.19 -10.74
C SER A 175 10.25 0.69 -10.26
N ARG A 176 10.65 0.48 -9.01
CA ARG A 176 11.86 1.02 -8.36
C ARG A 176 13.11 0.60 -9.16
N PRO A 177 14.08 1.48 -9.45
CA PRO A 177 15.34 1.07 -10.06
C PRO A 177 16.14 0.19 -9.09
N VAL A 178 16.60 -0.96 -9.57
CA VAL A 178 17.62 -1.79 -8.93
C VAL A 178 18.96 -1.07 -9.07
N LEU A 179 19.65 -0.84 -7.94
CA LEU A 179 21.03 -0.35 -7.94
C LEU A 179 21.96 -1.48 -8.43
N PRO A 180 23.00 -1.19 -9.23
CA PRO A 180 24.02 -2.19 -9.54
C PRO A 180 24.81 -2.55 -8.28
N SER A 181 25.01 -3.85 -8.08
CA SER A 181 25.96 -4.40 -7.10
C SER A 181 27.39 -3.89 -7.38
N PRO A 182 28.20 -3.60 -6.35
CA PRO A 182 29.61 -3.23 -6.55
C PRO A 182 30.42 -4.45 -7.04
N SER A 183 31.28 -4.21 -8.03
CA SER A 183 32.19 -5.20 -8.62
C SER A 183 33.21 -5.75 -7.62
N GLU A 184 33.57 -7.02 -7.81
CA GLU A 184 34.42 -7.88 -6.96
C GLU A 184 35.93 -7.57 -6.97
N LYS A 185 36.37 -6.30 -6.97
CA LYS A 185 37.82 -5.98 -7.02
C LYS A 185 38.40 -5.09 -5.92
N GLU A 186 37.66 -4.77 -4.86
CA GLU A 186 38.19 -3.93 -3.76
C GLU A 186 37.86 -4.50 -2.35
N LYS A 187 37.95 -5.82 -2.16
CA LYS A 187 37.66 -6.45 -0.86
C LYS A 187 38.74 -7.40 -0.33
N GLU A 188 40.00 -7.15 -0.68
CA GLU A 188 41.16 -7.67 0.06
C GLU A 188 41.93 -6.49 0.65
N GLU A 189 41.49 -6.00 1.80
CA GLU A 189 42.35 -5.57 2.91
C GLU A 189 41.45 -5.01 4.03
N GLY A 190 41.57 -5.58 5.23
CA GLY A 190 40.90 -5.08 6.43
C GLY A 190 39.83 -5.99 7.03
N GLN A 191 40.23 -7.18 7.50
CA GLN A 191 39.58 -7.74 8.67
C GLN A 191 39.92 -6.85 9.88
N PRO A 192 38.97 -6.66 10.81
CA PRO A 192 39.22 -7.33 12.08
C PRO A 192 38.01 -8.13 12.57
N ALA A 193 38.35 -9.21 13.28
CA ALA A 193 37.47 -10.12 13.94
C ALA A 193 36.60 -9.43 15.01
N THR A 194 35.33 -9.84 15.12
CA THR A 194 34.64 -9.87 16.42
C THR A 194 33.60 -11.00 16.41
N HIS A 195 33.71 -11.86 17.42
CA HIS A 195 32.90 -13.05 17.60
C HIS A 195 31.47 -12.76 18.10
N ALA A 196 30.58 -13.72 17.76
CA ALA A 196 29.41 -14.19 18.50
C ALA A 196 28.05 -13.47 18.37
N GLY A 197 27.09 -14.19 17.75
CA GLY A 197 25.64 -13.95 17.81
C GLY A 197 24.90 -14.79 16.76
N ALA A 198 24.07 -15.74 17.18
CA ALA A 198 23.60 -16.88 16.41
C ALA A 198 22.50 -16.59 15.34
N ASN A 199 22.42 -17.50 14.36
CA ASN A 199 21.39 -17.67 13.30
C ASN A 199 21.38 -16.64 12.15
N GLY A 200 22.45 -16.63 11.36
CA GLY A 200 22.46 -16.02 10.03
C GLY A 200 21.78 -16.92 8.98
N ILE A 201 20.96 -16.30 8.12
CA ILE A 201 20.27 -16.94 7.00
C ILE A 201 21.31 -17.56 6.06
N THR A 202 21.33 -18.89 5.95
CA THR A 202 22.10 -19.59 4.92
C THR A 202 21.40 -19.42 3.57
N PHE A 203 22.16 -19.15 2.51
CA PHE A 203 21.64 -19.03 1.13
C PHE A 203 22.21 -20.20 0.32
N ILE A 204 21.39 -20.84 -0.53
CA ILE A 204 21.86 -21.71 -1.62
C ILE A 204 21.58 -20.97 -2.92
N GLY A 205 22.59 -20.27 -3.45
CA GLY A 205 22.44 -19.40 -4.63
C GLY A 205 21.49 -18.23 -4.37
N ASP A 206 20.68 -17.86 -5.37
CA ASP A 206 19.85 -16.65 -5.41
C ASP A 206 18.45 -16.81 -4.75
N ARG A 207 18.25 -17.89 -3.97
CA ARG A 207 16.97 -18.19 -3.31
C ARG A 207 17.13 -18.10 -1.79
N PRO A 208 16.30 -17.31 -1.08
CA PRO A 208 16.33 -17.29 0.38
C PRO A 208 15.97 -18.69 0.89
N GLN A 209 16.82 -19.27 1.74
CA GLN A 209 16.53 -20.56 2.37
C GLN A 209 15.33 -20.41 3.29
N ILE A 210 14.40 -21.36 3.20
CA ILE A 210 13.23 -21.42 4.08
C ILE A 210 13.74 -21.53 5.53
N PRO A 211 13.44 -20.56 6.41
CA PRO A 211 13.90 -20.57 7.79
C PRO A 211 13.46 -21.85 8.51
N ALA A 212 14.33 -22.38 9.39
CA ALA A 212 14.08 -23.63 10.11
C ALA A 212 12.72 -23.65 10.85
N ALA A 213 12.32 -22.51 11.42
CA ALA A 213 11.04 -22.36 12.11
C ALA A 213 9.80 -22.51 11.19
N SER A 214 9.95 -22.25 9.89
CA SER A 214 8.86 -22.32 8.90
C SER A 214 8.86 -23.62 8.07
N GLN A 215 9.94 -24.40 8.11
CA GLN A 215 10.02 -25.71 7.46
C GLN A 215 8.88 -26.68 7.81
N PRO A 216 8.45 -26.84 9.09
CA PRO A 216 7.37 -27.78 9.41
C PRO A 216 6.01 -27.35 8.81
N LEU A 217 5.76 -26.04 8.64
CA LEU A 217 4.57 -25.55 7.95
C LEU A 217 4.62 -25.89 6.45
N VAL A 218 5.77 -25.68 5.81
CA VAL A 218 5.96 -25.99 4.39
C VAL A 218 5.79 -27.49 4.14
N ALA A 219 6.39 -28.34 4.99
CA ALA A 219 6.24 -29.79 4.91
C ALA A 219 4.77 -30.22 5.09
N ALA A 220 4.03 -29.62 6.03
CA ALA A 220 2.62 -29.92 6.25
C ALA A 220 1.73 -29.51 5.06
N LEU A 221 2.01 -28.39 4.41
CA LEU A 221 1.30 -27.95 3.21
C LEU A 221 1.63 -28.84 1.99
N GLN A 222 2.89 -29.26 1.84
CA GLN A 222 3.29 -30.23 0.81
C GLN A 222 2.63 -31.60 1.03
N ALA A 223 2.55 -32.07 2.28
CA ALA A 223 1.84 -33.30 2.63
C ALA A 223 0.33 -33.21 2.30
N ALA A 224 -0.25 -32.02 2.36
CA ALA A 224 -1.61 -31.73 1.91
C ALA A 224 -1.74 -31.52 0.38
N ASN A 225 -0.70 -31.82 -0.39
CA ASN A 225 -0.60 -31.63 -1.84
C ASN A 225 -0.70 -30.16 -2.33
N LEU A 226 -0.47 -29.18 -1.43
CA LEU A 226 -0.49 -27.76 -1.75
C LEU A 226 0.91 -27.30 -2.20
N HIS A 227 1.20 -27.46 -3.49
CA HIS A 227 2.48 -27.10 -4.08
C HIS A 227 2.47 -25.64 -4.57
N VAL A 228 3.22 -24.76 -3.90
CA VAL A 228 3.34 -23.33 -4.24
C VAL A 228 4.79 -22.85 -4.20
N GLY A 229 5.08 -21.76 -4.92
CA GLY A 229 6.36 -21.06 -4.83
C GLY A 229 6.52 -20.32 -3.50
N TRP A 230 7.68 -20.50 -2.86
CA TRP A 230 8.06 -19.94 -1.56
C TRP A 230 8.95 -18.70 -1.68
N ASP A 231 8.66 -17.84 -2.65
CA ASP A 231 9.43 -16.61 -2.93
C ASP A 231 9.02 -15.47 -1.97
N PHE A 232 9.26 -15.67 -0.68
CA PHE A 232 9.00 -14.68 0.36
C PHE A 232 10.22 -13.84 0.67
N ARG A 233 9.96 -12.56 1.00
CA ARG A 233 10.99 -11.68 1.55
C ARG A 233 11.31 -12.03 3.00
N PRO A 234 12.48 -11.62 3.54
CA PRO A 234 12.84 -11.89 4.93
C PRO A 234 11.79 -11.42 5.96
N ASP A 235 11.17 -10.26 5.76
CA ASP A 235 10.10 -9.71 6.60
C ASP A 235 8.82 -10.56 6.56
N GLU A 236 8.53 -11.20 5.43
CA GLU A 236 7.36 -12.05 5.27
C GLU A 236 7.55 -13.42 5.90
N TRP A 237 8.78 -13.94 5.88
CA TRP A 237 9.14 -15.13 6.64
C TRP A 237 9.00 -14.90 8.15
N LEU A 238 9.41 -13.73 8.65
CA LEU A 238 9.20 -13.35 10.06
C LEU A 238 7.71 -13.28 10.42
N LEU A 239 6.88 -12.75 9.51
CA LEU A 239 5.44 -12.76 9.69
C LEU A 239 4.88 -14.19 9.74
N ILE A 240 5.33 -15.09 8.86
CA ILE A 240 4.91 -16.49 8.86
C ILE A 240 5.31 -17.15 10.18
N GLU A 241 6.50 -16.90 10.69
CA GLU A 241 6.93 -17.41 12.00
C GLU A 241 6.05 -16.88 13.14
N ALA A 242 5.70 -15.60 13.13
CA ALA A 242 4.77 -15.03 14.10
C ALA A 242 3.37 -15.67 14.01
N LEU A 243 2.87 -15.93 12.78
CA LEU A 243 1.59 -16.61 12.56
C LEU A 243 1.63 -18.08 13.01
N ILE A 244 2.75 -18.77 12.81
CA ILE A 244 2.95 -20.13 13.31
C ILE A 244 2.87 -20.14 14.84
N ARG A 245 3.51 -19.18 15.52
CA ARG A 245 3.46 -19.05 16.98
C ARG A 245 2.07 -18.69 17.49
N ARG A 246 1.34 -17.85 16.75
CA ARG A 246 0.02 -17.33 17.16
C ARG A 246 -1.13 -18.30 16.91
N CYS A 247 -1.18 -18.92 15.72
CA CYS A 247 -2.31 -19.73 15.26
C CYS A 247 -2.00 -21.23 15.21
N GLY A 248 -0.71 -21.60 15.27
CA GLY A 248 -0.29 -22.99 15.10
C GLY A 248 -0.33 -23.47 13.65
N ILE A 249 0.52 -24.46 13.34
CA ILE A 249 0.64 -25.04 11.99
C ILE A 249 -0.68 -25.67 11.50
N PRO A 250 -1.44 -26.44 12.31
CA PRO A 250 -2.65 -27.09 11.83
C PRO A 250 -3.73 -26.10 11.35
N ALA A 251 -3.90 -24.98 12.05
CA ALA A 251 -4.88 -23.95 11.67
C ALA A 251 -4.52 -23.28 10.33
N LEU A 252 -3.23 -23.00 10.12
CA LEU A 252 -2.73 -22.43 8.87
C LEU A 252 -2.93 -23.39 7.69
N VAL A 253 -2.68 -24.69 7.89
CA VAL A 253 -2.90 -25.73 6.85
C VAL A 253 -4.39 -25.88 6.52
N ALA A 254 -5.26 -25.90 7.52
CA ALA A 254 -6.71 -25.97 7.32
C ALA A 254 -7.23 -24.76 6.51
N SER A 255 -6.79 -23.55 6.87
CA SER A 255 -7.13 -22.32 6.15
C SER A 255 -6.61 -22.31 4.71
N ALA A 256 -5.38 -22.79 4.49
CA ALA A 256 -4.78 -22.87 3.16
C ALA A 256 -5.53 -23.87 2.27
N THR A 257 -5.92 -25.01 2.83
CA THR A 257 -6.69 -26.05 2.14
C THR A 257 -8.07 -25.54 1.73
N ALA A 258 -8.79 -24.85 2.63
CA ALA A 258 -10.08 -24.25 2.32
C ALA A 258 -9.96 -23.18 1.21
N SER A 259 -8.92 -22.34 1.29
CA SER A 259 -8.63 -21.31 0.28
C SER A 259 -8.29 -21.92 -1.08
N TRP A 260 -7.59 -23.06 -1.09
CA TRP A 260 -7.24 -23.79 -2.32
C TRP A 260 -8.47 -24.41 -2.99
N GLN A 261 -9.36 -25.02 -2.22
CA GLN A 261 -10.59 -25.64 -2.74
C GLN A 261 -11.58 -24.61 -3.31
N GLY A 262 -11.62 -23.40 -2.73
CA GLY A 262 -12.45 -22.29 -3.22
C GLY A 262 -11.85 -21.50 -4.38
N ALA A 263 -10.60 -21.78 -4.78
CA ALA A 263 -9.91 -20.99 -5.80
C ALA A 263 -10.36 -21.38 -7.21
N ARG A 264 -10.68 -20.37 -8.04
CA ARG A 264 -11.00 -20.56 -9.47
C ARG A 264 -9.80 -21.07 -10.29
N SER A 265 -8.59 -20.81 -9.81
CA SER A 265 -7.33 -21.28 -10.38
C SER A 265 -6.37 -21.64 -9.27
N GLN A 266 -5.56 -22.68 -9.49
CA GLN A 266 -4.61 -23.16 -8.48
C GLN A 266 -3.57 -22.07 -8.16
N PRO A 267 -3.45 -21.65 -6.89
CA PRO A 267 -2.44 -20.69 -6.45
C PRO A 267 -1.03 -21.15 -6.82
N ARG A 268 -0.22 -20.25 -7.39
CA ARG A 268 1.19 -20.53 -7.75
C ARG A 268 2.20 -20.04 -6.71
N SER A 269 1.77 -19.24 -5.73
CA SER A 269 2.64 -18.62 -4.72
C SER A 269 2.03 -18.70 -3.34
N GLY A 270 2.87 -18.98 -2.32
CA GLY A 270 2.45 -19.00 -0.92
C GLY A 270 1.90 -17.66 -0.42
N ARG A 271 2.23 -16.55 -1.09
CA ARG A 271 1.68 -15.21 -0.79
C ARG A 271 0.15 -15.17 -0.86
N TYR A 272 -0.46 -16.06 -1.63
CA TYR A 272 -1.91 -16.16 -1.77
C TYR A 272 -2.61 -16.41 -0.43
N PHE A 273 -1.98 -17.15 0.49
CA PHE A 273 -2.59 -17.51 1.77
C PHE A 273 -2.41 -16.44 2.86
N LEU A 274 -1.47 -15.50 2.70
CA LEU A 274 -1.14 -14.51 3.73
C LEU A 274 -2.35 -13.65 4.18
N PRO A 275 -3.23 -13.15 3.29
CA PRO A 275 -4.40 -12.39 3.72
C PRO A 275 -5.35 -13.21 4.60
N ALA A 276 -5.60 -14.47 4.22
CA ALA A 276 -6.46 -15.38 4.98
C ALA A 276 -5.84 -15.72 6.34
N TRP A 277 -4.53 -16.03 6.36
CA TRP A 277 -3.82 -16.35 7.60
C TRP A 277 -3.74 -15.19 8.59
N ARG A 278 -3.63 -13.94 8.11
CA ARG A 278 -3.65 -12.75 8.99
C ARG A 278 -4.97 -12.58 9.72
N ALA A 279 -6.08 -12.95 9.08
CA ALA A 279 -7.43 -12.85 9.62
C ALA A 279 -7.81 -14.04 10.52
N LEU A 280 -6.95 -15.06 10.65
CA LEU A 280 -7.24 -16.19 11.53
C LEU A 280 -7.21 -15.78 13.00
N PRO A 281 -8.15 -16.30 13.81
CA PRO A 281 -8.11 -16.11 15.26
C PRO A 281 -6.88 -16.79 15.86
N ASP A 282 -6.50 -16.34 17.05
CA ASP A 282 -5.42 -16.96 17.82
C ASP A 282 -5.78 -18.42 18.13
N ALA A 283 -4.78 -19.29 18.16
CA ALA A 283 -4.99 -20.66 18.59
C ALA A 283 -5.55 -20.62 20.00
N ALA A 284 -6.73 -21.22 20.22
CA ALA A 284 -7.23 -21.45 21.57
C ALA A 284 -6.09 -22.11 22.34
N ALA A 285 -5.60 -21.44 23.39
CA ALA A 285 -4.55 -21.97 24.23
C ALA A 285 -4.98 -23.38 24.62
N THR A 286 -4.32 -24.40 24.06
CA THR A 286 -4.54 -25.77 24.51
C THR A 286 -4.13 -25.73 25.98
N PRO A 287 -5.03 -25.93 26.94
CA PRO A 287 -4.62 -25.93 28.33
C PRO A 287 -3.67 -27.11 28.48
N ALA A 288 -2.38 -26.80 28.59
CA ALA A 288 -1.40 -27.74 29.09
C ALA A 288 -1.96 -28.27 30.41
N GLY A 289 -2.06 -29.60 30.50
CA GLY A 289 -2.90 -30.31 31.47
C GLY A 289 -2.92 -29.70 32.86
N LEU A 290 -4.11 -29.30 33.30
CA LEU A 290 -4.38 -29.12 34.71
C LEU A 290 -4.52 -30.53 35.33
N PRO A 291 -3.84 -30.83 36.45
CA PRO A 291 -4.13 -32.04 37.22
C PRO A 291 -5.59 -32.00 37.68
N ALA A 292 -6.23 -33.18 37.67
CA ALA A 292 -7.65 -33.37 37.95
C ALA A 292 -8.13 -32.54 39.16
N ALA A 293 -9.14 -31.72 38.94
CA ALA A 293 -9.77 -30.90 39.96
C ALA A 293 -10.38 -31.79 41.05
N ILE A 294 -9.87 -31.66 42.28
CA ILE A 294 -10.59 -32.04 43.49
C ILE A 294 -11.38 -30.82 43.95
N GLY A 295 -12.71 -30.99 44.02
CA GLY A 295 -13.53 -30.35 45.05
C GLY A 295 -14.01 -28.92 44.79
N GLY A 296 -15.28 -28.81 44.43
CA GLY A 296 -16.23 -27.87 45.03
C GLY A 296 -15.82 -26.41 45.14
N GLY A 297 -16.09 -25.63 44.09
CA GLY A 297 -16.11 -24.18 44.15
C GLY A 297 -16.94 -23.63 43.01
N SER A 298 -18.12 -23.08 43.33
CA SER A 298 -19.00 -22.42 42.37
C SER A 298 -18.28 -21.26 41.70
N VAL A 299 -17.87 -21.40 40.44
CA VAL A 299 -17.33 -20.32 39.62
C VAL A 299 -18.44 -19.84 38.69
N VAL A 300 -18.99 -18.67 39.00
CA VAL A 300 -19.95 -17.98 38.12
C VAL A 300 -19.15 -17.32 36.98
N PRO A 301 -19.39 -17.65 35.70
CA PRO A 301 -18.65 -17.03 34.61
C PRO A 301 -19.08 -15.56 34.44
N PHE A 302 -18.11 -14.65 34.48
CA PHE A 302 -18.30 -13.23 34.13
C PHE A 302 -18.56 -13.13 32.61
N GLY A 303 -19.84 -13.12 32.22
CA GLY A 303 -20.27 -12.69 30.89
C GLY A 303 -20.12 -11.18 30.71
N PRO A 304 -20.10 -10.67 29.45
CA PRO A 304 -19.94 -9.25 29.19
C PRO A 304 -21.12 -8.49 29.80
N THR A 305 -20.85 -7.66 30.82
CA THR A 305 -21.86 -6.80 31.45
C THR A 305 -22.22 -5.67 30.48
N HIS A 306 -23.15 -5.93 29.56
CA HIS A 306 -23.88 -4.86 28.92
C HIS A 306 -24.76 -4.24 30.00
N ARG A 307 -24.35 -3.09 30.57
CA ARG A 307 -25.28 -2.30 31.39
C ARG A 307 -26.43 -1.90 30.46
N PRO A 308 -27.68 -2.36 30.68
CA PRO A 308 -28.78 -1.87 29.88
C PRO A 308 -28.92 -0.37 30.12
N SER A 309 -29.01 0.40 29.04
CA SER A 309 -29.33 1.82 29.11
C SER A 309 -30.60 1.98 29.95
N THR A 310 -30.55 2.78 31.02
CA THR A 310 -31.71 3.05 31.88
C THR A 310 -32.88 3.64 31.10
N THR A 311 -32.61 4.19 29.92
CA THR A 311 -33.61 4.66 28.96
C THR A 311 -34.36 3.49 28.31
N ASP A 312 -33.66 2.47 27.80
CA ASP A 312 -34.30 1.30 27.16
C ASP A 312 -35.17 0.51 28.14
N SER A 313 -34.72 0.37 29.40
CA SER A 313 -35.53 -0.30 30.42
C SER A 313 -36.83 0.44 30.73
N ARG A 314 -36.83 1.78 30.72
CA ARG A 314 -38.04 2.59 30.95
C ARG A 314 -38.97 2.55 29.75
N VAL A 315 -38.42 2.56 28.53
CA VAL A 315 -39.19 2.42 27.29
C VAL A 315 -39.88 1.05 27.26
N GLN A 316 -39.16 -0.01 27.59
CA GLN A 316 -39.73 -1.36 27.59
C GLN A 316 -40.84 -1.53 28.64
N GLN A 317 -40.66 -0.97 29.84
CA GLN A 317 -41.70 -0.97 30.88
C GLN A 317 -42.95 -0.19 30.46
N ALA A 318 -42.80 0.93 29.76
CA ALA A 318 -43.93 1.69 29.24
C ALA A 318 -44.70 0.93 28.16
N ILE A 319 -44.00 0.23 27.25
CA ILE A 319 -44.61 -0.61 26.23
C ILE A 319 -45.39 -1.76 26.87
N ASP A 320 -44.82 -2.43 27.87
CA ASP A 320 -45.47 -3.55 28.54
C ASP A 320 -46.69 -3.11 29.36
N ALA A 321 -46.64 -1.92 29.98
CA ALA A 321 -47.79 -1.33 30.65
C ALA A 321 -48.92 -1.02 29.65
N GLY A 322 -48.59 -0.46 28.48
CA GLY A 322 -49.55 -0.22 27.40
C GLY A 322 -50.22 -1.52 26.92
N ARG A 323 -49.45 -2.59 26.73
CA ARG A 323 -50.00 -3.91 26.35
C ARG A 323 -50.95 -4.48 27.40
N ARG A 324 -50.66 -4.30 28.69
CA ARG A 324 -51.55 -4.75 29.77
C ARG A 324 -52.86 -3.97 29.79
N LEU A 325 -52.81 -2.66 29.60
CA LEU A 325 -54.01 -1.83 29.53
C LEU A 325 -54.86 -2.19 28.30
N GLN A 326 -54.22 -2.45 27.16
CA GLN A 326 -54.94 -2.91 25.97
C GLN A 326 -55.60 -4.28 26.21
N ALA A 327 -54.89 -5.24 26.79
CA ALA A 327 -55.47 -6.55 27.09
C ALA A 327 -56.64 -6.47 28.10
N LEU A 328 -56.61 -5.51 29.04
CA LEU A 328 -57.73 -5.26 29.95
C LEU A 328 -58.91 -4.60 29.24
N ALA A 329 -58.66 -3.67 28.31
CA ALA A 329 -59.71 -3.06 27.48
C ALA A 329 -60.37 -4.11 26.57
N ASP A 330 -59.57 -4.91 25.87
CA ASP A 330 -60.05 -5.99 25.01
C ASP A 330 -60.87 -7.03 25.83
N ALA A 331 -60.48 -7.31 27.07
CA ALA A 331 -61.23 -8.18 27.97
C ALA A 331 -62.57 -7.60 28.45
N GLN A 332 -62.71 -6.26 28.47
CA GLN A 332 -63.97 -5.58 28.80
C GLN A 332 -64.91 -5.46 27.61
N GLU A 333 -64.40 -5.43 26.37
CA GLU A 333 -65.24 -5.42 25.16
C GLU A 333 -65.86 -6.79 24.83
N HIS A 334 -65.35 -7.86 25.43
CA HIS A 334 -65.84 -9.24 25.24
C HIS A 334 -66.77 -9.76 26.35
N GLN A 335 -67.21 -8.90 27.29
CA GLN A 335 -68.25 -9.19 28.30
C GLN A 335 -69.55 -8.45 27.97
#